data_AF-A0A7J5J955-F1
#
_entry.id   AF-A0A7J5J955-F1
#
_cell.length_a   1.000
_cell.length_b   1.000
_cell.length_c   1.000
_cell.angle_alpha   90.00
_cell.angle_beta   90.00
_cell.angle_gamma   90.00
#
_symmetry.space_group_name_H-M   'P 1'
#
loop_
_entity.id
_entity.type
_entity.pdbx_description
1 polymer ?
#
loop_
_entity_poly.entity_id
_entity_poly.type
_entity_poly.pdbx_seq_one_letter_code
_entity_poly.pdbx_strand_id
1 'polypeptide(L)'
;TTLDEKTLKYSALHSGYRVMENLNSAPINRASAQTITGYYSRKYSQFNKINTDGTLDFDTQRQTCYFNVRYAEVLLNCAEASIKLGKTDAAGYINEIRNRAGLPNYDGNDLWNEMKLQRRLEFAFECPGFRYFDLLRWGEAEGKTTIEELNTPSRGLWIFRKGMESEKAGENGYPVEPGGEGYFTPKFQTFEMPYSYYERKFDDARYYFVPFSQSMLRDYTQLQQNPGWKNFNYNN
;
A
#
# COMPACT_ATOMS: atom_id res chain seq x y z
N THR A 1 14.36 36.07 9.25
CA THR A 1 14.78 34.92 8.44
C THR A 1 13.58 34.42 7.67
N THR A 2 13.51 34.79 6.39
CA THR A 2 12.53 34.20 5.45
C THR A 2 12.76 32.69 5.38
N LEU A 3 11.76 31.93 4.96
CA LEU A 3 11.81 30.46 4.91
C LEU A 3 13.04 29.92 4.15
N ASP A 4 13.64 30.74 3.27
CA ASP A 4 14.81 30.42 2.45
C ASP A 4 16.12 30.25 3.23
N GLU A 5 16.29 30.90 4.39
CA GLU A 5 17.55 30.86 5.14
C GLU A 5 17.68 29.64 6.08
N LYS A 6 16.64 28.80 6.19
CA LYS A 6 16.57 27.66 7.13
C LYS A 6 16.84 26.27 6.51
N THR A 7 17.23 26.18 5.24
CA THR A 7 17.51 24.89 4.60
C THR A 7 18.98 24.50 4.75
N LEU A 8 19.28 23.24 5.12
CA LEU A 8 20.66 22.72 5.10
C LEU A 8 21.18 22.94 3.68
N LYS A 9 22.34 23.59 3.51
CA LYS A 9 22.84 24.10 2.22
C LYS A 9 22.67 23.08 1.08
N TYR A 10 21.57 23.22 0.33
CA TYR A 10 21.25 22.68 -0.98
C TYR A 10 21.58 21.19 -1.23
N SER A 11 20.99 20.32 -0.40
CA SER A 11 21.02 18.85 -0.36
C SER A 11 21.31 18.13 -1.67
N ALA A 12 22.24 17.18 -1.60
CA ALA A 12 22.76 16.48 -2.74
C ALA A 12 22.52 14.99 -2.74
N LEU A 13 21.99 14.41 -1.66
CA LEU A 13 21.29 13.13 -1.63
C LEU A 13 20.72 12.80 -0.24
N HIS A 14 19.41 12.80 -0.19
CA HIS A 14 18.55 11.90 0.57
C HIS A 14 17.43 11.60 -0.44
N SER A 15 17.16 10.35 -0.84
CA SER A 15 15.99 10.13 -1.72
C SER A 15 14.73 10.36 -0.90
N GLY A 16 14.31 11.61 -0.83
CA GLY A 16 13.28 12.06 0.07
C GLY A 16 13.11 13.57 0.10
N TYR A 17 13.23 14.27 -1.04
CA TYR A 17 12.63 15.60 -1.25
C TYR A 17 13.22 16.76 -0.42
N ARG A 18 13.27 17.97 -1.01
CA ARG A 18 13.75 19.26 -0.44
C ARG A 18 13.18 19.69 0.94
N VAL A 19 12.32 18.89 1.57
CA VAL A 19 11.49 19.28 2.72
C VAL A 19 11.55 18.31 3.91
N MET A 20 12.18 17.14 3.79
CA MET A 20 12.28 16.14 4.87
C MET A 20 13.51 16.34 5.77
N GLU A 21 14.02 17.57 5.90
CA GLU A 21 15.15 17.89 6.79
C GLU A 21 14.70 18.13 8.24
N ASN A 22 13.40 18.23 8.48
CA ASN A 22 12.82 18.22 9.82
C ASN A 22 12.10 16.90 10.06
N LEU A 23 12.55 16.15 11.08
CA LEU A 23 11.87 14.95 11.58
C LEU A 23 10.41 15.23 12.03
N ASN A 24 10.03 16.51 12.14
CA ASN A 24 8.69 17.00 12.43
C ASN A 24 7.79 17.19 11.19
N SER A 25 8.28 16.89 9.98
CA SER A 25 7.54 17.05 8.71
C SER A 25 6.89 15.75 8.23
N ALA A 26 6.35 14.96 9.16
CA ALA A 26 5.21 14.12 8.85
C ALA A 26 4.10 15.00 8.22
N PRO A 27 3.30 14.52 7.26
CA PRO A 27 2.71 15.33 6.20
C PRO A 27 1.53 16.15 6.72
N ILE A 28 1.83 17.26 7.39
CA ILE A 28 0.86 18.30 7.72
C ILE A 28 1.11 19.48 6.79
N ASN A 29 0.22 19.58 5.80
CA ASN A 29 -0.19 20.84 5.17
C ASN A 29 0.68 21.44 4.03
N ARG A 30 1.25 20.63 3.11
CA ARG A 30 1.74 21.11 1.80
C ARG A 30 1.50 20.12 0.64
N ALA A 31 1.35 20.67 -0.57
CA ALA A 31 0.86 20.00 -1.77
C ALA A 31 1.68 18.77 -2.22
N SER A 32 1.02 17.61 -2.19
CA SER A 32 1.06 16.50 -3.17
C SER A 32 2.32 16.29 -4.03
N ALA A 33 3.39 15.73 -3.46
CA ALA A 33 4.41 15.06 -4.29
C ALA A 33 5.11 13.87 -3.61
N GLN A 34 4.80 13.54 -2.35
CA GLN A 34 5.66 12.69 -1.54
C GLN A 34 4.95 11.39 -1.14
N THR A 35 5.58 10.24 -1.39
CA THR A 35 5.16 8.93 -0.87
C THR A 35 5.83 8.68 0.47
N ILE A 36 5.05 8.26 1.48
CA ILE A 36 5.57 7.91 2.80
C ILE A 36 6.39 6.60 2.77
N THR A 37 6.19 5.73 1.77
CA THR A 37 6.86 4.42 1.70
C THR A 37 8.01 4.36 0.70
N GLY A 38 8.20 5.40 -0.12
CA GLY A 38 9.15 5.37 -1.23
C GLY A 38 8.60 4.69 -2.50
N TYR A 39 7.35 4.22 -2.50
CA TYR A 39 6.71 3.55 -3.64
C TYR A 39 5.48 4.32 -4.15
N TYR A 40 5.20 4.19 -5.45
CA TYR A 40 3.95 4.65 -6.08
C TYR A 40 3.24 3.47 -6.73
N SER A 41 1.90 3.51 -6.75
CA SER A 41 1.12 2.54 -7.53
C SER A 41 1.16 2.91 -9.01
N ARG A 42 1.49 1.92 -9.85
CA ARG A 42 1.37 2.03 -11.30
C ARG A 42 0.01 1.58 -11.83
N LYS A 43 -0.65 0.67 -11.13
CA LYS A 43 -1.92 0.08 -11.57
C LYS A 43 -3.00 1.16 -11.57
N TYR A 44 -3.77 1.22 -12.65
CA TYR A 44 -4.80 2.24 -12.89
C TYR A 44 -4.31 3.69 -13.01
N SER A 45 -2.99 3.91 -12.98
CA SER A 45 -2.37 5.23 -13.16
C SER A 45 -2.10 5.49 -14.65
N GLN A 46 -2.54 6.64 -15.15
CA GLN A 46 -2.36 7.05 -16.55
C GLN A 46 -1.10 7.92 -16.71
N PHE A 47 0.04 7.29 -17.04
CA PHE A 47 1.34 7.96 -17.20
C PHE A 47 1.68 8.38 -18.63
N ASN A 48 0.85 8.04 -19.61
CA ASN A 48 1.10 8.26 -21.03
C ASN A 48 0.32 9.43 -21.63
N LYS A 49 -0.28 10.28 -20.79
CA LYS A 49 -1.01 11.49 -21.21
C LYS A 49 -0.10 12.70 -21.00
N ILE A 50 0.64 13.00 -22.05
CA ILE A 50 1.59 14.11 -22.14
C ILE A 50 1.16 14.96 -23.33
N ASN A 51 1.15 16.28 -23.15
CA ASN A 51 0.92 17.25 -24.22
C ASN A 51 2.03 17.17 -25.28
N THR A 52 1.79 17.73 -26.46
CA THR A 52 2.78 17.76 -27.55
C THR A 52 4.07 18.49 -27.20
N ASP A 53 4.05 19.35 -26.18
CA ASP A 53 5.21 20.08 -25.66
C ASP A 53 5.96 19.32 -24.54
N GLY A 54 5.56 18.08 -24.25
CA GLY A 54 6.19 17.26 -23.21
C GLY A 54 5.67 17.52 -21.79
N THR A 55 4.70 18.42 -21.60
CA THR A 55 4.10 18.70 -20.28
C THR A 55 3.01 17.69 -19.91
N LEU A 56 2.70 17.58 -18.62
CA LEU A 56 1.59 16.74 -18.15
C LEU A 56 0.25 17.34 -18.60
N ASP A 57 -0.61 16.49 -19.15
CA ASP A 57 -1.99 16.85 -19.48
C ASP A 57 -2.83 16.90 -18.19
N PHE A 58 -3.20 18.11 -17.78
CA PHE A 58 -4.07 18.38 -16.63
C PHE A 58 -5.52 18.66 -17.02
N ASP A 59 -5.79 18.95 -18.31
CA ASP A 59 -7.09 19.42 -18.79
C ASP A 59 -8.02 18.26 -19.18
N THR A 60 -7.46 17.09 -19.52
CA THR A 60 -8.26 15.90 -19.79
C THR A 60 -8.64 15.18 -18.50
N GLN A 61 -9.93 15.13 -18.17
CA GLN A 61 -10.44 14.27 -17.10
C GLN A 61 -10.07 12.81 -17.40
N ARG A 62 -9.27 12.21 -16.52
CA ARG A 62 -8.81 10.83 -16.63
C ARG A 62 -9.98 9.86 -16.42
N GLN A 63 -10.32 9.09 -17.44
CA GLN A 63 -11.29 7.99 -17.33
C GLN A 63 -10.55 6.70 -16.95
N THR A 64 -10.55 6.35 -15.67
CA THR A 64 -10.01 5.08 -15.20
C THR A 64 -11.15 4.07 -15.07
N CYS A 65 -11.03 2.94 -15.78
CA CYS A 65 -11.96 1.83 -15.62
C CYS A 65 -11.50 0.94 -14.45
N TYR A 66 -12.32 0.89 -13.40
CA TYR A 66 -12.15 -0.07 -12.31
C TYR A 66 -12.97 -1.33 -12.62
N PHE A 67 -12.35 -2.49 -12.50
CA PHE A 67 -13.07 -3.75 -12.60
C PHE A 67 -13.78 -4.03 -11.28
N ASN A 68 -15.09 -4.21 -11.32
CA ASN A 68 -15.84 -4.73 -10.17
C ASN A 68 -15.73 -6.25 -10.07
N VAL A 69 -15.73 -6.93 -11.23
CA VAL A 69 -15.51 -8.36 -11.37
C VAL A 69 -14.71 -8.58 -12.65
N ARG A 70 -13.75 -9.50 -12.61
CA ARG A 70 -12.97 -9.91 -13.79
C ARG A 70 -12.63 -11.38 -13.73
N TYR A 71 -12.31 -11.96 -14.89
CA TYR A 71 -12.13 -13.42 -15.00
C TYR A 71 -11.09 -14.03 -14.04
N ALA A 72 -10.03 -13.29 -13.71
CA ALA A 72 -9.05 -13.76 -12.72
C ALA A 72 -9.67 -14.00 -11.34
N GLU A 73 -10.70 -13.24 -10.96
CA GLU A 73 -11.45 -13.45 -9.72
C GLU A 73 -12.23 -14.77 -9.77
N VAL A 74 -12.85 -15.09 -10.91
CA VAL A 74 -13.52 -16.38 -11.11
C VAL A 74 -12.54 -17.52 -10.90
N LEU A 75 -11.37 -17.45 -11.56
CA LEU A 75 -10.32 -18.47 -11.43
C LEU A 75 -9.83 -18.63 -9.98
N LEU A 76 -9.54 -17.53 -9.29
CA LEU A 76 -9.02 -17.59 -7.92
C LEU A 76 -10.10 -17.96 -6.89
N ASN A 77 -11.37 -17.62 -7.12
CA ASN A 77 -12.49 -18.08 -6.29
C ASN A 77 -12.72 -19.59 -6.50
N CYS A 78 -12.63 -20.08 -7.75
CA CYS A 78 -12.67 -21.51 -8.05
C CYS A 78 -11.49 -22.25 -7.40
N ALA A 79 -10.26 -21.73 -7.51
CA ALA A 79 -9.08 -22.30 -6.86
C ALA A 79 -9.27 -22.42 -5.34
N GLU A 80 -9.72 -21.35 -4.69
CA GLU A 80 -9.99 -21.34 -3.26
C GLU A 80 -11.06 -22.37 -2.85
N ALA A 81 -12.19 -22.42 -3.55
CA ALA A 81 -13.25 -23.38 -3.28
C ALA A 81 -12.79 -24.82 -3.50
N SER A 82 -12.05 -25.08 -4.58
CA SER A 82 -11.50 -26.39 -4.90
C SER A 82 -10.53 -26.89 -3.83
N ILE A 83 -9.65 -26.02 -3.31
CA ILE A 83 -8.76 -26.37 -2.19
C ILE A 83 -9.57 -26.76 -0.96
N LYS A 84 -10.60 -25.98 -0.60
CA LYS A 84 -11.43 -26.24 0.58
C LYS A 84 -12.30 -27.50 0.45
N LEU A 85 -12.69 -27.84 -0.78
CA LEU A 85 -13.47 -29.04 -1.10
C LEU A 85 -12.60 -30.28 -1.36
N GLY A 86 -11.27 -30.16 -1.31
CA GLY A 86 -10.35 -31.26 -1.59
C GLY A 86 -10.37 -31.73 -3.05
N LYS A 87 -10.69 -30.83 -3.98
CA LYS A 87 -10.66 -31.10 -5.43
C LYS A 87 -9.26 -30.89 -6.02
N THR A 88 -9.00 -31.51 -7.16
CA THR A 88 -7.68 -31.54 -7.81
C THR A 88 -7.48 -30.44 -8.86
N ASP A 89 -8.52 -29.70 -9.22
CA ASP A 89 -8.52 -28.66 -10.26
C ASP A 89 -7.90 -27.33 -9.81
N ALA A 90 -7.69 -27.12 -8.51
CA ALA A 90 -7.14 -25.89 -7.95
C ALA A 90 -5.80 -25.46 -8.57
N ALA A 91 -4.87 -26.42 -8.78
CA ALA A 91 -3.58 -26.13 -9.40
C ALA A 91 -3.74 -25.60 -10.83
N GLY A 92 -4.73 -26.09 -11.58
CA GLY A 92 -5.05 -25.62 -12.93
C GLY A 92 -5.42 -24.14 -12.94
N TYR A 93 -6.39 -23.74 -12.10
CA TYR A 93 -6.83 -22.34 -12.02
C TYR A 93 -5.72 -21.39 -11.55
N ILE A 94 -4.89 -21.81 -10.60
CA ILE A 94 -3.72 -21.04 -10.14
C ILE A 94 -2.73 -20.86 -11.30
N ASN A 95 -2.48 -21.93 -12.05
CA ASN A 95 -1.53 -21.91 -13.16
C ASN A 95 -2.01 -21.03 -14.32
N GLU A 96 -3.32 -20.92 -14.57
CA GLU A 96 -3.84 -19.96 -15.55
C GLU A 96 -3.49 -18.51 -15.19
N ILE A 97 -3.58 -18.13 -13.90
CA ILE A 97 -3.17 -16.80 -13.42
C ILE A 97 -1.67 -16.60 -13.61
N ARG A 98 -0.87 -17.58 -13.17
CA ARG A 98 0.60 -17.53 -13.24
C ARG A 98 1.10 -17.42 -14.67
N ASN A 99 0.60 -18.27 -15.56
CA ASN A 99 1.01 -18.29 -16.97
C ASN A 99 0.65 -16.98 -17.67
N ARG A 100 -0.51 -16.39 -17.39
CA ARG A 100 -0.88 -15.07 -17.94
C ARG A 100 0.06 -13.98 -17.43
N ALA A 101 0.53 -14.08 -16.19
CA ALA A 101 1.53 -13.17 -15.62
C ALA A 101 2.98 -13.46 -16.05
N GLY A 102 3.22 -14.45 -16.93
CA GLY A 102 4.55 -14.84 -17.39
C GLY A 102 5.35 -15.67 -16.38
N LEU A 103 4.69 -16.21 -15.35
CA LEU A 103 5.29 -17.13 -14.38
C LEU A 103 5.09 -18.58 -14.84
N PRO A 104 6.02 -19.49 -14.54
CA PRO A 104 5.85 -20.91 -14.82
C PRO A 104 4.74 -21.51 -13.95
N ASN A 105 4.21 -22.67 -14.36
CA ASN A 105 3.33 -23.47 -13.51
C ASN A 105 3.93 -23.68 -12.12
N TYR A 106 3.08 -23.60 -11.11
CA TYR A 106 3.41 -24.01 -9.75
C TYR A 106 3.28 -25.54 -9.64
N ASP A 107 4.35 -26.16 -9.16
CA ASP A 107 4.50 -27.60 -8.94
C ASP A 107 4.63 -27.97 -7.46
N GLY A 108 4.52 -26.98 -6.56
CA GLY A 108 4.57 -27.19 -5.12
C GLY A 108 3.28 -27.78 -4.54
N ASN A 109 3.40 -28.36 -3.34
CA ASN A 109 2.29 -29.03 -2.67
C ASN A 109 1.38 -28.08 -1.87
N ASP A 110 1.87 -26.88 -1.52
CA ASP A 110 1.10 -25.92 -0.71
C ASP A 110 0.26 -24.99 -1.61
N LEU A 111 -0.81 -25.55 -2.15
CA LEU A 111 -1.76 -24.81 -3.00
C LEU A 111 -2.48 -23.70 -2.25
N TRP A 112 -2.64 -23.84 -0.93
CA TRP A 112 -3.35 -22.85 -0.11
C TRP A 112 -2.56 -21.55 0.00
N ASN A 113 -1.28 -21.62 0.39
CA ASN A 113 -0.46 -20.44 0.48
C ASN A 113 -0.13 -19.85 -0.89
N GLU A 114 0.03 -20.69 -1.91
CA GLU A 114 0.19 -20.21 -3.29
C GLU A 114 -1.06 -19.46 -3.77
N MET A 115 -2.27 -19.99 -3.54
CA MET A 115 -3.51 -19.29 -3.88
C MET A 115 -3.60 -17.94 -3.16
N LYS A 116 -3.31 -17.90 -1.85
CA LYS A 116 -3.29 -16.65 -1.06
C LYS A 116 -2.29 -15.63 -1.63
N LEU A 117 -1.12 -16.09 -2.07
CA LEU A 117 -0.09 -15.25 -2.69
C LEU A 117 -0.55 -14.71 -4.04
N GLN A 118 -1.04 -15.56 -4.94
CA GLN A 118 -1.54 -15.13 -6.24
C GLN A 118 -2.68 -14.13 -6.09
N ARG A 119 -3.62 -14.38 -5.16
CA ARG A 119 -4.71 -13.45 -4.87
C ARG A 119 -4.23 -12.08 -4.38
N ARG A 120 -3.20 -12.05 -3.52
CA ARG A 120 -2.56 -10.81 -3.05
C ARG A 120 -1.91 -10.03 -4.19
N LEU A 121 -1.16 -10.71 -5.06
CA LEU A 121 -0.41 -10.07 -6.14
C LEU A 121 -1.35 -9.60 -7.26
N GLU A 122 -2.26 -10.48 -7.67
CA GLU A 122 -3.18 -10.28 -8.80
C GLU A 122 -4.14 -9.11 -8.53
N PHE A 123 -4.70 -9.02 -7.32
CA PHE A 123 -5.68 -7.99 -6.94
C PHE A 123 -5.10 -6.80 -6.17
N ALA A 124 -3.77 -6.65 -6.13
CA ALA A 124 -3.15 -5.48 -5.50
C ALA A 124 -3.73 -4.19 -6.08
N PHE A 125 -4.15 -3.27 -5.20
CA PHE A 125 -4.75 -1.96 -5.51
C PHE A 125 -6.06 -2.00 -6.32
N GLU A 126 -6.82 -3.10 -6.28
CA GLU A 126 -8.15 -3.19 -6.90
C GLU A 126 -9.29 -2.89 -5.92
N CYS A 127 -10.35 -2.25 -6.43
CA CYS A 127 -11.62 -2.07 -5.74
C CYS A 127 -12.32 -3.44 -5.59
N PRO A 128 -12.95 -3.79 -4.45
CA PRO A 128 -13.21 -2.96 -3.26
C PRO A 128 -12.08 -2.95 -2.22
N GLY A 129 -10.92 -3.55 -2.51
CA GLY A 129 -9.82 -3.71 -1.56
C GLY A 129 -9.67 -5.16 -1.09
N PHE A 130 -9.50 -6.08 -2.05
CA PHE A 130 -9.48 -7.54 -1.84
C PHE A 130 -8.67 -7.97 -0.62
N ARG A 131 -7.44 -7.46 -0.46
CA ARG A 131 -6.55 -7.91 0.63
C ARG A 131 -7.15 -7.72 2.01
N TYR A 132 -7.86 -6.61 2.25
CA TYR A 132 -8.48 -6.36 3.55
C TYR A 132 -9.57 -7.40 3.83
N PHE A 133 -10.52 -7.55 2.91
CA PHE A 133 -11.63 -8.50 3.06
C PHE A 133 -11.18 -9.96 3.05
N ASP A 134 -10.11 -10.30 2.33
CA ASP A 134 -9.51 -11.62 2.35
C ASP A 134 -8.96 -11.99 3.72
N LEU A 135 -8.22 -11.07 4.33
CA LEU A 135 -7.69 -11.26 5.67
C LEU A 135 -8.83 -11.39 6.69
N LEU A 136 -9.87 -10.56 6.58
CA LEU A 136 -11.05 -10.65 7.46
C LEU A 136 -11.76 -11.99 7.32
N ARG A 137 -12.21 -12.37 6.12
CA ARG A 137 -13.02 -13.60 5.96
C ARG A 137 -12.23 -14.87 6.27
N TRP A 138 -10.93 -14.90 5.98
CA TRP A 138 -10.08 -16.03 6.38
C TRP A 138 -9.86 -16.05 7.89
N GLY A 139 -9.64 -14.89 8.51
CA GLY A 139 -9.51 -14.78 9.96
C GLY A 139 -10.77 -15.21 10.69
N GLU A 140 -11.93 -14.74 10.24
CA GLU A 140 -13.24 -15.10 10.79
C GLU A 140 -13.50 -16.60 10.66
N ALA A 141 -13.27 -17.18 9.48
CA ALA A 141 -13.43 -18.62 9.25
C ALA A 141 -12.50 -19.48 10.12
N GLU A 142 -11.35 -18.94 10.52
CA GLU A 142 -10.38 -19.57 11.42
C GLU A 142 -10.65 -19.22 12.90
N GLY A 143 -11.72 -18.48 13.22
CA GLY A 143 -12.07 -18.08 14.59
C GLY A 143 -11.06 -17.14 15.25
N LYS A 144 -10.27 -16.42 14.45
CA LYS A 144 -9.20 -15.55 14.96
C LYS A 144 -9.77 -14.30 15.60
N THR A 145 -9.25 -13.91 16.75
CA THR A 145 -9.53 -12.61 17.39
C THR A 145 -8.50 -11.54 17.03
N THR A 146 -7.39 -11.95 16.40
CA THR A 146 -6.32 -11.07 15.91
C THR A 146 -5.86 -11.53 14.53
N ILE A 147 -5.46 -10.59 13.67
CA ILE A 147 -4.89 -10.87 12.35
C ILE A 147 -3.52 -10.20 12.29
N GLU A 148 -2.46 -11.03 12.38
CA GLU A 148 -1.07 -10.57 12.46
C GLU A 148 -0.70 -9.58 11.35
N GLU A 149 -1.10 -9.85 10.11
CA GLU A 149 -0.78 -8.98 8.98
C GLU A 149 -1.45 -7.59 9.08
N LEU A 150 -2.64 -7.50 9.66
CA LEU A 150 -3.30 -6.20 9.90
C LEU A 150 -2.65 -5.42 11.05
N ASN A 151 -1.93 -6.11 11.93
CA ASN A 151 -1.17 -5.55 13.05
C ASN A 151 0.30 -5.28 12.69
N THR A 152 0.76 -5.72 11.52
CA THR A 152 2.15 -5.55 11.10
C THR A 152 2.39 -4.11 10.64
N PRO A 153 3.36 -3.38 11.23
CA PRO A 153 3.70 -2.04 10.77
C PRO A 153 4.10 -2.05 9.29
N SER A 154 3.62 -1.04 8.56
CA SER A 154 4.05 -0.85 7.18
C SER A 154 5.53 -0.47 7.13
N ARG A 155 6.24 -0.99 6.13
CA ARG A 155 7.65 -0.69 5.87
C ARG A 155 7.79 0.20 4.64
N GLY A 156 8.76 1.10 4.67
CA GLY A 156 9.14 1.90 3.51
C GLY A 156 10.60 1.70 3.13
N LEU A 157 11.00 2.34 2.03
CA LEU A 157 12.34 2.31 1.47
C LEU A 157 13.02 3.67 1.63
N TRP A 158 14.26 3.64 2.10
CA TRP A 158 15.20 4.75 2.03
C TRP A 158 16.37 4.40 1.11
N ILE A 159 16.77 5.37 0.27
CA ILE A 159 17.94 5.27 -0.58
C ILE A 159 18.96 6.30 -0.10
N PHE A 160 20.06 5.79 0.43
CA PHE A 160 21.21 6.58 0.86
C PHE A 160 22.21 6.64 -0.29
N ARG A 161 22.66 7.84 -0.63
CA ARG A 161 23.72 8.04 -1.61
C ARG A 161 24.53 9.26 -1.18
N LYS A 162 25.77 9.40 -1.68
CA LYS A 162 26.56 10.61 -1.45
C LYS A 162 26.29 11.64 -2.53
N GLY A 163 26.02 12.88 -2.13
CA GLY A 163 26.02 14.01 -3.05
C GLY A 163 26.93 15.14 -2.60
N MET A 164 27.16 16.07 -3.51
CA MET A 164 27.77 17.38 -3.26
C MET A 164 26.71 18.46 -3.11
N GLU A 165 26.59 18.98 -1.89
CA GLU A 165 25.73 20.11 -1.55
C GLU A 165 26.10 21.34 -2.38
N SER A 166 25.11 22.09 -2.87
CA SER A 166 25.40 23.44 -3.36
C SER A 166 25.52 24.38 -2.15
N GLU A 167 26.16 25.54 -2.34
CA GLU A 167 26.19 26.61 -1.35
C GLU A 167 25.39 27.84 -1.78
N LYS A 168 24.80 27.81 -2.97
CA LYS A 168 24.08 28.94 -3.58
C LYS A 168 22.57 28.74 -3.55
N ALA A 169 21.86 29.76 -3.07
CA ALA A 169 20.41 29.82 -3.10
C ALA A 169 19.87 29.63 -4.52
N GLY A 170 19.04 28.59 -4.71
CA GLY A 170 18.39 28.28 -5.98
C GLY A 170 19.09 27.20 -6.82
N GLU A 171 20.34 26.84 -6.51
CA GLU A 171 21.05 25.73 -7.17
C GLU A 171 20.81 24.41 -6.42
N ASN A 172 20.71 23.29 -7.15
CA ASN A 172 20.58 21.95 -6.55
C ASN A 172 21.96 21.30 -6.38
N GLY A 173 22.14 20.56 -5.29
CA GLY A 173 23.24 19.59 -5.18
C GLY A 173 23.08 18.43 -6.18
N TYR A 174 24.17 17.71 -6.41
CA TYR A 174 24.21 16.60 -7.37
C TYR A 174 24.84 15.34 -6.78
N PRO A 175 24.48 14.15 -7.27
CA PRO A 175 25.10 12.91 -6.82
C PRO A 175 26.58 12.85 -7.20
N VAL A 176 27.40 12.34 -6.30
CA VAL A 176 28.81 12.05 -6.62
C VAL A 176 28.84 10.87 -7.59
N GLU A 177 29.53 11.04 -8.71
CA GLU A 177 29.69 9.99 -9.71
C GLU A 177 30.63 8.87 -9.23
N PRO A 178 30.48 7.63 -9.75
CA PRO A 178 31.40 6.54 -9.42
C PRO A 178 32.87 6.92 -9.66
N GLY A 179 33.70 6.76 -8.63
CA GLY A 179 35.12 7.13 -8.68
C GLY A 179 35.45 8.55 -8.21
N GLY A 180 34.43 9.38 -7.94
CA GLY A 180 34.61 10.69 -7.32
C GLY A 180 35.04 10.62 -5.84
N GLU A 181 35.64 11.69 -5.33
CA GLU A 181 36.19 11.71 -3.97
C GLU A 181 35.10 11.42 -2.91
N GLY A 182 35.35 10.35 -2.15
CA GLY A 182 34.47 9.82 -1.12
C GLY A 182 33.11 9.31 -1.63
N TYR A 183 32.95 9.02 -2.92
CA TYR A 183 31.83 8.26 -3.45
C TYR A 183 31.57 6.99 -2.60
N PHE A 184 30.29 6.66 -2.39
CA PHE A 184 29.90 5.33 -1.93
C PHE A 184 28.75 4.78 -2.75
N THR A 185 28.75 3.47 -2.96
CA THR A 185 27.68 2.75 -3.66
C THR A 185 26.34 2.98 -2.95
N PRO A 186 25.29 3.45 -3.65
CA PRO A 186 23.95 3.62 -3.11
C PRO A 186 23.51 2.46 -2.21
N LYS A 187 23.09 2.79 -0.98
CA LYS A 187 22.59 1.82 -0.02
C LYS A 187 21.08 1.92 0.07
N PHE A 188 20.42 0.79 -0.05
CA PHE A 188 18.97 0.66 0.11
C PHE A 188 18.71 0.10 1.50
N GLN A 189 17.88 0.75 2.29
CA GLN A 189 17.45 0.24 3.58
C GLN A 189 15.94 0.32 3.71
N THR A 190 15.34 -0.73 4.26
CA THR A 190 13.93 -0.67 4.66
C THR A 190 13.84 -0.23 6.11
N PHE A 191 12.84 0.57 6.43
CA PHE A 191 12.55 0.95 7.81
C PHE A 191 11.08 0.66 8.11
N GLU A 192 10.81 0.32 9.37
CA GLU A 192 9.44 0.31 9.88
C GLU A 192 9.02 1.75 10.10
N MET A 193 7.83 2.10 9.62
CA MET A 193 7.31 3.45 9.83
C MET A 193 7.11 3.67 11.33
N PRO A 194 7.85 4.59 11.98
CA PRO A 194 7.73 4.84 13.42
C PRO A 194 6.35 5.42 13.78
N TYR A 195 5.62 5.90 12.76
CA TYR A 195 4.24 6.34 12.86
C TYR A 195 3.41 5.54 11.84
N SER A 196 2.78 4.46 12.27
CA SER A 196 1.43 4.22 11.74
C SER A 196 0.61 5.36 12.32
N TYR A 197 0.26 6.37 11.53
CA TYR A 197 -0.60 7.51 11.94
C TYR A 197 -1.90 7.10 12.67
N TYR A 198 -2.24 5.81 12.61
CA TYR A 198 -3.46 5.22 13.12
C TYR A 198 -3.24 4.13 14.19
N GLU A 199 -2.00 3.93 14.68
CA GLU A 199 -1.65 2.84 15.63
C GLU A 199 -2.41 1.55 15.31
N ARG A 200 -2.37 1.11 14.03
CA ARG A 200 -3.33 0.13 13.51
C ARG A 200 -3.27 -1.13 14.35
N LYS A 201 -4.36 -1.37 15.08
CA LYS A 201 -4.59 -2.58 15.84
C LYS A 201 -5.91 -3.18 15.40
N PHE A 202 -5.82 -4.41 14.96
CA PHE A 202 -6.89 -5.39 14.86
C PHE A 202 -6.79 -6.26 16.11
N ASP A 203 -7.33 -5.71 17.21
CA ASP A 203 -7.51 -6.37 18.49
C ASP A 203 -9.00 -6.57 18.73
N ASP A 204 -9.47 -7.82 18.83
CA ASP A 204 -10.88 -8.21 19.03
C ASP A 204 -11.65 -8.51 17.72
N ALA A 205 -12.57 -9.47 17.83
CA ALA A 205 -13.45 -9.91 16.75
C ALA A 205 -14.43 -8.82 16.29
N ARG A 206 -14.55 -7.72 17.03
CA ARG A 206 -15.40 -6.57 16.66
C ARG A 206 -15.09 -6.01 15.27
N TYR A 207 -13.82 -6.06 14.84
CA TYR A 207 -13.37 -5.42 13.61
C TYR A 207 -13.69 -6.24 12.35
N TYR A 208 -14.28 -7.43 12.48
CA TYR A 208 -14.89 -8.13 11.36
C TYR A 208 -16.12 -7.40 10.81
N PHE A 209 -16.79 -6.59 11.65
CA PHE A 209 -17.99 -5.86 11.28
C PHE A 209 -17.85 -4.37 11.60
N VAL A 210 -18.35 -3.51 10.71
CA VAL A 210 -18.40 -2.07 10.95
C VAL A 210 -19.58 -1.71 11.89
N PRO A 211 -19.48 -0.69 12.75
CA PRO A 211 -20.59 -0.31 13.62
C PRO A 211 -21.76 0.27 12.84
N PHE A 212 -22.98 0.04 13.31
CA PHE A 212 -24.11 0.88 12.95
C PHE A 212 -23.97 2.27 13.59
N SER A 213 -24.38 3.32 12.87
CA SER A 213 -24.38 4.67 13.42
C SER A 213 -25.40 4.80 14.56
N GLN A 214 -25.13 5.70 15.50
CA GLN A 214 -26.06 5.96 16.62
C GLN A 214 -27.42 6.46 16.13
N SER A 215 -27.45 7.28 15.07
CA SER A 215 -28.70 7.73 14.46
C SER A 215 -29.51 6.58 13.89
N MET A 216 -28.85 5.62 13.22
CA MET A 216 -29.52 4.44 12.68
C MET A 216 -30.15 3.59 13.78
N LEU A 217 -29.43 3.34 14.88
CA LEU A 217 -29.98 2.57 16.01
C LEU A 217 -31.08 3.31 16.78
N ARG A 218 -31.06 4.64 16.78
CA ARG A 218 -32.12 5.48 17.38
C ARG A 218 -33.40 5.42 16.55
N ASP A 219 -33.27 5.57 15.23
CA ASP A 219 -34.41 5.70 14.33
C ASP A 219 -35.04 4.32 14.00
N TYR A 220 -34.24 3.25 14.03
CA TYR A 220 -34.68 1.88 13.74
C TYR A 220 -34.49 0.98 14.95
N THR A 221 -35.45 0.99 15.86
CA THR A 221 -35.41 0.26 17.15
C THR A 221 -35.36 -1.26 17.01
N GLN A 222 -35.68 -1.80 15.83
CA GLN A 222 -35.52 -3.23 15.51
C GLN A 222 -34.07 -3.64 15.26
N LEU A 223 -33.17 -2.68 15.00
CA LEU A 223 -31.76 -2.98 14.73
C LEU A 223 -30.99 -3.16 16.04
N GLN A 224 -30.11 -4.16 16.04
CA GLN A 224 -29.15 -4.39 17.11
C GLN A 224 -27.75 -4.03 16.63
N GLN A 225 -26.92 -3.52 17.53
CA GLN A 225 -25.53 -3.18 17.22
C GLN A 225 -24.70 -4.46 16.96
N ASN A 226 -23.72 -4.36 16.06
CA ASN A 226 -22.74 -5.42 15.82
C ASN A 226 -21.93 -5.76 17.08
N PRO A 227 -21.49 -7.02 17.24
CA PRO A 227 -20.72 -7.46 18.40
C PRO A 227 -19.51 -6.56 18.70
N GLY A 228 -19.27 -6.29 19.98
CA GLY A 228 -18.18 -5.42 20.45
C GLY A 228 -18.46 -3.91 20.37
N TRP A 229 -19.31 -3.44 19.46
CA TRP A 229 -19.50 -2.00 19.25
C TRP A 229 -20.42 -1.31 20.27
N LYS A 230 -21.14 -2.08 21.10
CA LYS A 230 -22.00 -1.53 22.15
C LYS A 230 -21.16 -0.80 23.20
N ASN A 231 -21.47 0.48 23.43
CA ASN A 231 -20.79 1.37 24.38
C ASN A 231 -19.29 1.57 24.12
N PHE A 232 -18.80 1.25 22.92
CA PHE A 232 -17.40 1.45 22.59
C PHE A 232 -17.08 2.94 22.38
N ASN A 233 -15.95 3.37 22.93
CA ASN A 233 -15.41 4.71 22.76
C ASN A 233 -13.93 4.58 22.41
N TYR A 234 -13.48 5.24 21.34
CA TYR A 234 -12.09 5.22 20.88
C TYR A 234 -11.10 5.86 21.88
N ASN A 235 -11.60 6.66 22.82
CA ASN A 235 -10.78 7.42 23.79
C ASN A 235 -10.70 6.78 25.20
N ASN A 236 -11.29 5.59 25.39
CA ASN A 236 -11.27 4.87 26.67
C ASN A 236 -10.32 3.68 26.62
#